data_AF-A0A7J6T1J1-F1
#
_entry.id   AF-A0A7J6T1J1-F1
#
_cell.length_a   1.000
_cell.length_b   1.000
_cell.length_c   1.000
_cell.angle_alpha   90.00
_cell.angle_beta   90.00
_cell.angle_gamma   90.00
#
_symmetry.space_group_name_H-M   'P 1'
#
loop_
_entity.id
_entity.type
_entity.pdbx_description
1 polymer ?
#
loop_
_entity_poly.entity_id
_entity_poly.type
_entity_poly.pdbx_seq_one_letter_code
_entity_poly.pdbx_strand_id
1 'polypeptide(L)'
;MKGSADMEPMADKLMQLYMGVFELYQHMQQASHPNTVVVHEEALLAVTSLASALGKKFNKYMPQFGPVVVAAISNHEEFSVCQMAIGAVGDLARALDDTLGQGPNEALLDKMMEAMVMLMQNQDVDKKLKPDVFRAISDVALAVKGVFAKYLPTVMAVAQQATAITASTDADEEWIDYVNDLRSSVLEAYTGIIHGMRDGEKLDMLKDYV
;
A
#
# COMPACT_ATOMS: atom_id res chain seq x y z
N MET A 1 -1.31 12.85 26.29
CA MET A 1 -0.47 12.75 25.07
C MET A 1 0.86 13.51 25.21
N LYS A 2 1.66 13.25 26.26
CA LYS A 2 3.00 13.85 26.41
C LYS A 2 4.08 13.19 25.52
N GLY A 3 3.83 11.99 24.98
CA GLY A 3 4.83 11.23 24.21
C GLY A 3 5.11 11.68 22.77
N SER A 4 4.24 12.49 22.14
CA SER A 4 4.44 12.89 20.73
C SER A 4 5.39 14.08 20.52
N ALA A 5 5.64 14.88 21.57
CA ALA A 5 6.50 16.06 21.49
C ALA A 5 8.00 15.69 21.58
N ASP A 6 8.33 14.65 22.37
CA ASP A 6 9.72 14.19 22.54
C ASP A 6 10.23 13.31 21.38
N MET A 7 9.33 12.80 20.53
CA MET A 7 9.72 11.95 19.40
C MET A 7 10.18 12.73 18.17
N GLU A 8 9.83 14.00 18.00
CA GLU A 8 10.17 14.76 16.78
C GLU A 8 11.68 14.90 16.52
N PRO A 9 12.51 15.32 17.50
CA PRO A 9 13.96 15.43 17.27
C PRO A 9 14.61 14.07 17.02
N MET A 10 14.07 13.02 17.62
CA MET A 10 14.55 11.65 17.47
C MET A 10 14.10 11.04 16.13
N ALA A 11 12.91 11.40 15.65
CA ALA A 11 12.38 10.98 14.36
C ALA A 11 13.24 11.46 13.19
N ASP A 12 13.74 12.71 13.22
CA ASP A 12 14.63 13.21 12.16
C ASP A 12 15.92 12.40 12.08
N LYS A 13 16.51 12.07 13.24
CA LYS A 13 17.70 11.22 13.31
C LYS A 13 17.41 9.79 12.83
N LEU A 14 16.27 9.21 13.23
CA LEU A 14 15.87 7.87 12.81
C LEU A 14 15.63 7.82 11.29
N MET A 15 14.91 8.79 10.74
CA MET A 15 14.69 8.87 9.30
C MET A 15 16.00 9.06 8.53
N GLN A 16 16.93 9.89 9.00
CA GLN A 16 18.25 9.99 8.37
C GLN A 16 18.99 8.65 8.38
N LEU A 17 18.93 7.90 9.48
CA LEU A 17 19.55 6.58 9.56
C LEU A 17 18.88 5.58 8.62
N TYR A 18 17.54 5.51 8.59
CA TYR A 18 16.82 4.59 7.72
C TYR A 18 16.97 4.92 6.24
N MET A 19 16.95 6.21 5.86
CA MET A 19 17.26 6.63 4.50
C MET A 19 18.70 6.29 4.12
N GLY A 20 19.66 6.47 5.03
CA GLY A 20 21.04 6.04 4.83
C GLY A 20 21.19 4.53 4.66
N VAL A 21 20.35 3.73 5.31
CA VAL A 21 20.28 2.28 5.10
C VAL A 21 19.81 1.95 3.67
N PHE A 22 18.74 2.58 3.19
CA PHE A 22 18.29 2.40 1.80
C PHE A 22 19.37 2.81 0.79
N GLU A 23 20.03 3.94 0.99
CA GLU A 23 21.13 4.41 0.13
C GLU A 23 22.34 3.45 0.16
N LEU A 24 22.70 2.92 1.32
CA LEU A 24 23.81 1.98 1.46
C LEU A 24 23.53 0.67 0.70
N TYR A 25 22.32 0.12 0.84
CA TYR A 25 21.92 -1.06 0.08
C TYR A 25 21.89 -0.80 -1.43
N GLN A 26 21.41 0.37 -1.84
CA GLN A 26 21.46 0.80 -3.24
C GLN A 26 22.89 0.77 -3.78
N HIS A 27 23.84 1.35 -3.05
CA HIS A 27 25.24 1.39 -3.46
C HIS A 27 25.91 0.02 -3.51
N MET A 28 25.58 -0.89 -2.59
CA MET A 28 26.15 -2.25 -2.60
C MET A 28 25.70 -3.08 -3.81
N GLN A 29 24.50 -2.83 -4.35
CA GLN A 29 23.96 -3.59 -5.47
C GLN A 29 24.10 -2.89 -6.84
N GLN A 30 24.46 -1.61 -6.89
CA GLN A 30 24.77 -0.88 -8.13
C GLN A 30 25.84 -1.56 -8.99
N ALA A 31 26.75 -2.32 -8.39
CA ALA A 31 27.78 -3.08 -9.11
C ALA A 31 27.20 -4.24 -9.95
N SER A 32 26.01 -4.75 -9.58
CA SER A 32 25.36 -5.88 -10.25
C SER A 32 24.12 -5.46 -11.04
N HIS A 33 23.37 -4.44 -10.57
CA HIS A 33 22.13 -3.96 -11.20
C HIS A 33 21.97 -2.43 -11.06
N PRO A 34 22.50 -1.63 -12.01
CA PRO A 34 22.58 -0.17 -11.89
C PRO A 34 21.22 0.57 -11.88
N ASN A 35 20.12 -0.10 -12.25
CA ASN A 35 18.78 0.50 -12.34
C ASN A 35 17.77 -0.05 -11.31
N THR A 36 18.18 -0.94 -10.40
CA THR A 36 17.26 -1.57 -9.43
C THR A 36 17.33 -0.83 -8.10
N VAL A 37 16.18 -0.38 -7.58
CA VAL A 37 16.11 0.18 -6.23
C VAL A 37 16.08 -0.97 -5.22
N VAL A 38 17.08 -1.02 -4.34
CA VAL A 38 17.21 -2.09 -3.36
C VAL A 38 16.65 -1.64 -2.02
N VAL A 39 15.62 -2.34 -1.58
CA VAL A 39 14.86 -2.02 -0.39
C VAL A 39 14.86 -3.24 0.52
N HIS A 40 15.12 -3.03 1.81
CA HIS A 40 15.05 -4.08 2.82
C HIS A 40 13.73 -4.00 3.59
N GLU A 41 13.12 -5.16 3.85
CA GLU A 41 11.83 -5.26 4.53
C GLU A 41 11.88 -4.67 5.95
N GLU A 42 12.97 -4.87 6.69
CA GLU A 42 13.09 -4.36 8.06
C GLU A 42 13.23 -2.85 8.10
N ALA A 43 13.85 -2.26 7.07
CA ALA A 43 13.94 -0.82 6.93
C ALA A 43 12.57 -0.22 6.59
N LEU A 44 11.78 -0.86 5.71
CA LEU A 44 10.39 -0.47 5.45
C LEU A 44 9.55 -0.52 6.73
N LEU A 45 9.59 -1.65 7.44
CA LEU A 45 8.85 -1.86 8.68
C LEU A 45 9.20 -0.82 9.75
N ALA A 46 10.48 -0.49 9.90
CA ALA A 46 10.93 0.52 10.86
C ALA A 46 10.39 1.92 10.52
N VAL A 47 10.40 2.29 9.23
CA VAL A 47 9.91 3.59 8.77
C VAL A 47 8.38 3.68 8.87
N THR A 48 7.63 2.64 8.53
CA THR A 48 6.16 2.65 8.65
C THR A 48 5.69 2.63 10.10
N SER A 49 6.44 1.96 10.98
CA SER A 49 6.23 2.05 12.44
C SER A 49 6.42 3.48 12.94
N LEU A 50 7.44 4.19 12.43
CA LEU A 50 7.65 5.59 12.74
C LEU A 50 6.54 6.48 12.16
N ALA A 51 6.06 6.20 10.95
CA ALA A 51 4.93 6.90 10.35
C ALA A 51 3.67 6.77 11.23
N SER A 52 3.36 5.55 11.68
CA SER A 52 2.25 5.28 12.60
C SER A 52 2.38 6.04 13.92
N ALA A 53 3.59 6.18 14.45
CA ALA A 53 3.85 6.92 15.69
C ALA A 53 3.72 8.45 15.53
N LEU A 54 4.07 8.98 14.35
CA LEU A 54 4.06 10.42 14.07
C LEU A 54 2.72 10.92 13.48
N GLY A 55 1.94 10.04 12.87
CA GLY A 55 0.73 10.39 12.13
C GLY A 55 1.02 11.42 11.04
N LYS A 56 0.16 12.45 10.92
CA LYS A 56 0.28 13.52 9.91
C LYS A 56 1.63 14.25 9.92
N LYS A 57 2.37 14.23 11.04
CA LYS A 57 3.71 14.83 11.11
C LYS A 57 4.75 14.11 10.25
N PHE A 58 4.51 12.85 9.90
CA PHE A 58 5.35 12.08 8.97
C PHE A 58 5.35 12.66 7.55
N ASN A 59 4.37 13.49 7.20
CA ASN A 59 4.22 14.08 5.86
C ASN A 59 5.50 14.75 5.34
N LYS A 60 6.33 15.33 6.23
CA LYS A 60 7.60 15.97 5.85
C LYS A 60 8.62 15.00 5.21
N TYR A 61 8.48 13.69 5.41
CA TYR A 61 9.38 12.68 4.85
C TYR A 61 8.84 12.02 3.56
N MET A 62 7.56 12.22 3.23
CA MET A 62 6.92 11.61 2.04
C MET A 62 7.63 11.93 0.72
N PRO A 63 8.19 13.13 0.48
CA PRO A 63 8.92 13.40 -0.75
C PRO A 63 10.12 12.48 -0.99
N GLN A 64 10.74 11.96 0.09
CA GLN A 64 11.88 11.05 0.02
C GLN A 64 11.45 9.58 0.14
N PHE A 65 10.57 9.27 1.09
CA PHE A 65 10.18 7.90 1.38
C PHE A 65 9.16 7.34 0.40
N GLY A 66 8.25 8.17 -0.11
CA GLY A 66 7.23 7.77 -1.08
C GLY A 66 7.78 7.03 -2.30
N PRO A 67 8.76 7.59 -3.02
CA PRO A 67 9.39 6.92 -4.16
C PRO A 67 10.00 5.55 -3.81
N VAL A 68 10.52 5.36 -2.59
CA VAL A 68 11.05 4.07 -2.12
C VAL A 68 9.94 3.03 -2.05
N VAL A 69 8.78 3.39 -1.50
CA VAL A 69 7.61 2.49 -1.43
C VAL A 69 7.12 2.11 -2.82
N VAL A 70 6.99 3.07 -3.75
CA VAL A 70 6.58 2.79 -5.14
C VAL A 70 7.54 1.83 -5.83
N ALA A 71 8.85 2.04 -5.66
CA ALA A 71 9.86 1.17 -6.24
C ALA A 71 9.83 -0.24 -5.64
N ALA A 72 9.62 -0.36 -4.33
CA ALA A 72 9.49 -1.64 -3.64
C ALA A 72 8.27 -2.45 -4.08
N ILE A 73 7.11 -1.81 -4.27
CA ILE A 73 5.90 -2.45 -4.82
C ILE A 73 6.15 -2.94 -6.25
N SER A 74 6.90 -2.17 -7.05
CA SER A 74 7.20 -2.53 -8.44
C SER A 74 8.19 -3.69 -8.56
N ASN A 75 8.99 -3.96 -7.52
CA ASN A 75 9.96 -5.05 -7.49
C ASN A 75 9.35 -6.36 -6.97
N HIS A 76 8.41 -6.92 -7.73
CA HIS A 76 7.65 -8.11 -7.33
C HIS A 76 8.46 -9.42 -7.30
N GLU A 77 9.69 -9.43 -7.81
CA GLU A 77 10.61 -10.57 -7.72
C GLU A 77 11.07 -10.81 -6.27
N GLU A 78 11.17 -9.74 -5.48
CA GLU A 78 11.48 -9.79 -4.05
C GLU A 78 10.18 -9.82 -3.24
N PHE A 79 9.58 -11.01 -3.12
CA PHE A 79 8.27 -11.23 -2.51
C PHE A 79 8.08 -10.47 -1.18
N SER A 80 8.98 -10.67 -0.22
CA SER A 80 8.81 -10.12 1.13
C SER A 80 8.92 -8.59 1.16
N VAL A 81 9.78 -8.02 0.31
CA VAL A 81 9.92 -6.56 0.16
C VAL A 81 8.66 -5.97 -0.45
N CYS A 82 8.13 -6.59 -1.50
CA CYS A 82 6.89 -6.17 -2.14
C CYS A 82 5.70 -6.28 -1.17
N GLN A 83 5.59 -7.38 -0.43
CA GLN A 83 4.56 -7.58 0.59
C GLN A 83 4.62 -6.50 1.67
N MET A 84 5.82 -6.23 2.21
CA MET A 84 6.02 -5.18 3.21
C MET A 84 5.70 -3.79 2.66
N ALA A 85 6.00 -3.52 1.39
CA ALA A 85 5.70 -2.25 0.75
C ALA A 85 4.20 -2.04 0.50
N ILE A 86 3.44 -3.10 0.18
CA ILE A 86 1.98 -3.05 0.11
C ILE A 86 1.39 -2.73 1.49
N GLY A 87 1.86 -3.42 2.54
CA GLY A 87 1.47 -3.13 3.92
C GLY A 87 1.81 -1.68 4.34
N ALA A 88 2.96 -1.18 3.90
CA ALA A 88 3.38 0.20 4.12
C ALA A 88 2.38 1.22 3.57
N VAL A 89 1.74 0.96 2.43
CA VAL A 89 0.71 1.86 1.89
C VAL A 89 -0.49 1.95 2.84
N GLY A 90 -0.93 0.83 3.42
CA GLY A 90 -1.99 0.83 4.42
C GLY A 90 -1.61 1.58 5.70
N ASP A 91 -0.40 1.37 6.22
CA ASP A 91 0.11 2.11 7.37
C ASP A 91 0.21 3.63 7.10
N LEU A 92 0.70 4.01 5.91
CA LEU A 92 0.78 5.41 5.50
C LEU A 92 -0.61 6.03 5.34
N ALA A 93 -1.58 5.31 4.78
CA ALA A 93 -2.96 5.75 4.69
C ALA A 93 -3.55 6.02 6.07
N ARG A 94 -3.37 5.10 7.03
CA ARG A 94 -3.82 5.27 8.42
C ARG A 94 -3.11 6.43 9.14
N ALA A 95 -1.80 6.59 8.93
CA ALA A 95 -1.00 7.61 9.60
C ALA A 95 -1.27 9.03 9.07
N LEU A 96 -1.36 9.18 7.75
CA LEU A 96 -1.49 10.48 7.08
C LEU A 96 -2.94 10.88 6.85
N ASP A 97 -3.87 9.91 6.82
CA ASP A 97 -5.30 10.14 6.61
C ASP A 97 -5.50 10.97 5.32
N ASP A 98 -6.40 11.95 5.31
CA ASP A 98 -6.68 12.85 4.20
C ASP A 98 -5.44 13.50 3.55
N THR A 99 -4.34 13.67 4.30
CA THR A 99 -3.10 14.28 3.80
C THR A 99 -2.40 13.42 2.75
N LEU A 100 -2.63 12.11 2.73
CA LEU A 100 -2.09 11.21 1.70
C LEU A 100 -2.66 11.53 0.31
N GLY A 101 -3.94 11.94 0.25
CA GLY A 101 -4.63 12.25 -0.99
C GLY A 101 -4.58 13.72 -1.41
N GLN A 102 -3.74 14.55 -0.78
CA GLN A 102 -3.72 16.01 -0.97
C GLN A 102 -2.33 16.55 -1.31
N GLY A 103 -2.31 17.67 -2.02
CA GLY A 103 -1.10 18.45 -2.29
C GLY A 103 -0.03 17.60 -3.02
N PRO A 104 1.24 17.64 -2.58
CA PRO A 104 2.32 16.92 -3.26
C PRO A 104 2.21 15.40 -3.14
N ASN A 105 1.43 14.87 -2.18
CA ASN A 105 1.26 13.43 -2.00
C ASN A 105 0.28 12.82 -2.99
N GLU A 106 -0.61 13.61 -3.60
CA GLU A 106 -1.64 13.06 -4.49
C GLU A 106 -1.00 12.31 -5.67
N ALA A 107 0.00 12.90 -6.33
CA ALA A 107 0.73 12.27 -7.43
C ALA A 107 1.56 11.05 -6.99
N LEU A 108 1.93 10.99 -5.71
CA LEU A 108 2.61 9.84 -5.16
C LEU A 108 1.62 8.70 -4.88
N LEU A 109 0.46 9.02 -4.33
CA LEU A 109 -0.63 8.06 -4.14
C LEU A 109 -1.08 7.48 -5.47
N ASP A 110 -1.20 8.30 -6.52
CA ASP A 110 -1.49 7.83 -7.89
C ASP A 110 -0.49 6.73 -8.31
N LYS A 111 0.81 6.97 -8.13
CA LYS A 111 1.86 5.99 -8.45
C LYS A 111 1.79 4.72 -7.61
N MET A 112 1.46 4.83 -6.31
CA MET A 112 1.27 3.68 -5.43
C MET A 112 0.07 2.83 -5.89
N MET A 113 -1.05 3.48 -6.21
CA MET A 113 -2.26 2.81 -6.71
C MET A 113 -2.01 2.15 -8.08
N GLU A 114 -1.33 2.84 -8.99
CA GLU A 114 -0.93 2.29 -10.29
C GLU A 114 -0.04 1.05 -10.12
N ALA A 115 0.97 1.10 -9.24
CA ALA A 115 1.86 -0.04 -8.96
C ALA A 115 1.08 -1.23 -8.38
N MET A 116 0.19 -0.99 -7.41
CA MET A 116 -0.66 -2.05 -6.85
C MET A 116 -1.62 -2.66 -7.87
N VAL A 117 -2.22 -1.86 -8.76
CA VAL A 117 -3.09 -2.37 -9.83
C VAL A 117 -2.28 -3.20 -10.84
N MET A 118 -1.07 -2.76 -11.19
CA MET A 118 -0.19 -3.52 -12.08
C MET A 118 0.18 -4.89 -11.48
N LEU A 119 0.43 -4.96 -10.16
CA LEU A 119 0.62 -6.25 -9.47
C LEU A 119 -0.60 -7.17 -9.62
N MET A 120 -1.81 -6.64 -9.45
CA MET A 120 -3.03 -7.45 -9.54
C MET A 120 -3.23 -8.08 -10.94
N GLN A 121 -2.83 -7.35 -11.97
CA GLN A 121 -2.93 -7.77 -13.38
C GLN A 121 -1.78 -8.71 -13.81
N ASN A 122 -0.68 -8.75 -13.06
CA ASN A 122 0.44 -9.64 -13.34
C ASN A 122 0.03 -11.10 -13.06
N GLN A 123 0.35 -12.00 -14.01
CA GLN A 123 0.11 -13.44 -13.88
C GLN A 123 1.30 -14.18 -13.25
N ASP A 124 2.49 -13.58 -13.28
CA ASP A 124 3.74 -14.16 -12.76
C ASP A 124 4.01 -13.76 -11.31
N VAL A 125 3.20 -12.85 -10.75
CA VAL A 125 3.30 -12.44 -9.34
C VAL A 125 2.81 -13.55 -8.40
N ASP A 126 3.41 -13.66 -7.22
CA ASP A 126 2.89 -14.54 -6.18
C ASP A 126 1.46 -14.14 -5.81
N LYS A 127 0.54 -15.10 -5.92
CA LYS A 127 -0.88 -14.93 -5.64
C LYS A 127 -1.15 -14.40 -4.22
N LYS A 128 -0.27 -14.70 -3.25
CA LYS A 128 -0.39 -14.25 -1.84
C LYS A 128 -0.30 -12.73 -1.68
N LEU A 129 0.23 -12.00 -2.67
CA LEU A 129 0.24 -10.54 -2.67
C LEU A 129 -1.12 -9.92 -3.01
N LYS A 130 -2.00 -10.64 -3.73
CA LYS A 130 -3.27 -10.10 -4.21
C LYS A 130 -4.25 -9.75 -3.07
N PRO A 131 -4.42 -10.61 -2.04
CA PRO A 131 -5.20 -10.23 -0.86
C PRO A 131 -4.67 -9.00 -0.13
N ASP A 132 -3.34 -8.87 0.00
CA ASP A 132 -2.70 -7.75 0.70
C ASP A 132 -2.93 -6.43 -0.02
N VAL A 133 -2.95 -6.43 -1.35
CA VAL A 133 -3.30 -5.25 -2.15
C VAL A 133 -4.73 -4.78 -1.85
N PHE A 134 -5.70 -5.68 -1.76
CA PHE A 134 -7.08 -5.28 -1.42
C PHE A 134 -7.19 -4.66 -0.02
N ARG A 135 -6.45 -5.18 0.96
CA ARG A 135 -6.39 -4.61 2.32
C ARG A 135 -5.80 -3.20 2.30
N ALA A 136 -4.70 -3.00 1.59
CA ALA A 136 -4.09 -1.69 1.44
C ALA A 136 -5.04 -0.70 0.72
N ILE A 137 -5.76 -1.15 -0.31
CA ILE A 137 -6.77 -0.34 -0.99
C ILE A 137 -7.91 0.06 -0.04
N SER A 138 -8.34 -0.83 0.85
CA SER A 138 -9.33 -0.54 1.90
C SER A 138 -8.88 0.63 2.79
N ASP A 139 -7.66 0.53 3.32
CA ASP A 139 -7.05 1.57 4.16
C ASP A 139 -6.92 2.90 3.41
N VAL A 140 -6.50 2.88 2.14
CA VAL A 140 -6.42 4.07 1.28
C VAL A 140 -7.79 4.71 1.11
N ALA A 141 -8.82 3.93 0.76
CA ALA A 141 -10.16 4.44 0.54
C ALA A 141 -10.72 5.12 1.79
N LEU A 142 -10.51 4.52 2.97
CA LEU A 142 -10.89 5.10 4.26
C LEU A 142 -10.18 6.42 4.55
N ALA A 143 -8.88 6.50 4.27
CA ALA A 143 -8.07 7.67 4.53
C ALA A 143 -8.41 8.86 3.61
N VAL A 144 -8.45 8.61 2.29
CA VAL A 144 -8.54 9.69 1.29
C VAL A 144 -9.98 10.01 0.86
N LYS A 145 -10.94 9.18 1.27
CA LYS A 145 -12.39 9.41 1.12
C LYS A 145 -12.77 9.75 -0.32
N GLY A 146 -13.37 10.91 -0.57
CA GLY A 146 -13.86 11.32 -1.88
C GLY A 146 -12.77 11.41 -2.96
N VAL A 147 -11.49 11.55 -2.58
CA VAL A 147 -10.35 11.50 -3.52
C VAL A 147 -10.23 10.12 -4.16
N PHE A 148 -10.66 9.05 -3.47
CA PHE A 148 -10.61 7.68 -3.95
C PHE A 148 -11.47 7.46 -5.21
N ALA A 149 -12.45 8.33 -5.46
CA ALA A 149 -13.38 8.23 -6.58
C ALA A 149 -12.70 8.02 -7.94
N LYS A 150 -11.50 8.58 -8.15
CA LYS A 150 -10.75 8.42 -9.42
C LYS A 150 -10.21 7.00 -9.63
N TYR A 151 -9.93 6.25 -8.56
CA TYR A 151 -9.44 4.88 -8.63
C TYR A 151 -10.57 3.85 -8.70
N LEU A 152 -11.79 4.25 -8.31
CA LEU A 152 -12.93 3.35 -8.17
C LEU A 152 -13.15 2.46 -9.41
N PRO A 153 -13.22 2.98 -10.66
CA PRO A 153 -13.50 2.11 -11.81
C PRO A 153 -12.50 0.98 -12.00
N THR A 154 -11.21 1.30 -11.83
CA THR A 154 -10.12 0.34 -11.98
C THR A 154 -10.12 -0.70 -10.86
N VAL A 155 -10.28 -0.25 -9.61
CA VAL A 155 -10.32 -1.13 -8.44
C VAL A 155 -11.51 -2.08 -8.49
N MET A 156 -12.68 -1.58 -8.89
CA MET A 156 -13.89 -2.39 -9.03
C MET A 156 -13.76 -3.46 -10.11
N ALA A 157 -13.14 -3.12 -11.25
CA ALA A 157 -12.87 -4.10 -12.31
C ALA A 157 -11.93 -5.22 -11.84
N VAL A 158 -10.89 -4.87 -11.08
CA VAL A 158 -9.96 -5.85 -10.49
C VAL A 158 -10.64 -6.71 -9.42
N ALA A 159 -11.49 -6.11 -8.57
CA ALA A 159 -12.28 -6.83 -7.57
C ALA A 159 -13.21 -7.87 -8.21
N GLN A 160 -13.91 -7.51 -9.30
CA GLN A 160 -14.76 -8.44 -10.05
C GLN A 160 -13.97 -9.64 -10.58
N GLN A 161 -12.78 -9.40 -11.15
CA GLN A 161 -11.90 -10.48 -11.62
C GLN A 161 -11.45 -11.40 -10.47
N ALA A 162 -11.09 -10.83 -9.32
CA ALA A 162 -10.69 -11.61 -8.15
C ALA A 162 -11.82 -12.51 -7.63
N THR A 163 -13.07 -12.00 -7.59
CA THR A 163 -14.23 -12.80 -7.15
C THR A 163 -14.60 -13.95 -8.09
N ALA A 164 -14.18 -13.90 -9.35
CA ALA A 164 -14.38 -14.99 -10.30
C ALA A 164 -13.45 -16.19 -10.05
N ILE A 165 -12.44 -16.05 -9.19
CA ILE A 165 -11.54 -17.15 -8.82
C ILE A 165 -12.28 -18.12 -7.88
N THR A 166 -12.28 -19.40 -8.24
CA THR A 166 -12.96 -20.47 -7.50
C THR A 166 -12.03 -21.63 -7.21
N ALA A 167 -12.27 -22.30 -6.09
CA ALA A 167 -11.71 -23.62 -5.82
C ALA A 167 -12.63 -24.71 -6.41
N SER A 168 -12.05 -25.67 -7.12
CA SER A 168 -12.76 -26.91 -7.51
C SER A 168 -12.99 -27.81 -6.30
N THR A 169 -13.87 -28.79 -6.42
CA THR A 169 -14.15 -29.78 -5.34
C THR A 169 -12.92 -30.57 -4.92
N ASP A 170 -11.96 -30.75 -5.83
CA ASP A 170 -10.74 -31.53 -5.60
C ASP A 170 -9.51 -30.63 -5.33
N ALA A 171 -9.73 -29.35 -5.02
CA ALA A 171 -8.64 -28.43 -4.71
C ALA A 171 -7.94 -28.81 -3.41
N ASP A 172 -6.63 -28.54 -3.34
CA ASP A 172 -5.86 -28.68 -2.10
C ASP A 172 -6.24 -27.60 -1.07
N GLU A 173 -5.84 -27.86 0.18
CA GLU A 173 -6.14 -26.97 1.32
C GLU A 173 -5.51 -25.58 1.14
N GLU A 174 -4.28 -25.49 0.61
CA GLU A 174 -3.61 -24.20 0.38
C GLU A 174 -4.36 -23.34 -0.64
N TRP A 175 -4.90 -23.95 -1.71
CA TRP A 175 -5.71 -23.24 -2.68
C TRP A 175 -7.03 -22.76 -2.08
N ILE A 176 -7.69 -23.60 -1.28
CA ILE A 176 -8.92 -23.23 -0.59
C ILE A 176 -8.68 -22.05 0.35
N ASP A 177 -7.61 -22.09 1.14
CA ASP A 177 -7.23 -21.00 2.05
C ASP A 177 -6.94 -19.71 1.29
N TYR A 178 -6.19 -19.79 0.19
CA TYR A 178 -5.93 -18.63 -0.67
C TYR A 178 -7.23 -18.04 -1.23
N VAL A 179 -8.13 -18.87 -1.77
CA VAL A 179 -9.41 -18.40 -2.33
C VAL A 179 -10.27 -17.74 -1.25
N ASN A 180 -10.29 -18.28 -0.03
CA ASN A 180 -11.00 -17.70 1.10
C ASN A 180 -10.39 -16.36 1.53
N ASP A 181 -9.06 -16.28 1.62
CA ASP A 181 -8.35 -15.04 1.98
C ASP A 181 -8.57 -13.94 0.92
N LEU A 182 -8.55 -14.32 -0.36
CA LEU A 182 -8.84 -13.41 -1.46
C LEU A 182 -10.28 -12.87 -1.39
N ARG A 183 -11.26 -13.73 -1.11
CA ARG A 183 -12.66 -13.29 -0.95
C ARG A 183 -12.84 -12.39 0.26
N SER A 184 -12.22 -12.74 1.38
CA SER A 184 -12.26 -11.95 2.61
C SER A 184 -11.67 -10.55 2.39
N SER A 185 -10.49 -10.47 1.78
CA SER A 185 -9.83 -9.20 1.47
C SER A 185 -10.62 -8.35 0.46
N VAL A 186 -11.28 -8.96 -0.54
CA VAL A 186 -12.22 -8.23 -1.41
C VAL A 186 -13.37 -7.62 -0.61
N LEU A 187 -14.01 -8.37 0.29
CA LEU A 187 -15.09 -7.86 1.14
C LEU A 187 -14.61 -6.73 2.07
N GLU A 188 -13.38 -6.84 2.58
CA GLU A 188 -12.73 -5.79 3.36
C GLU A 188 -12.52 -4.53 2.52
N ALA A 189 -12.03 -4.66 1.28
CA ALA A 189 -11.88 -3.55 0.35
C ALA A 189 -13.22 -2.87 0.05
N TYR A 190 -14.29 -3.63 -0.22
CA TYR A 190 -15.63 -3.07 -0.37
C TYR A 190 -16.07 -2.29 0.87
N THR A 191 -15.78 -2.79 2.07
CA THR A 191 -16.10 -2.10 3.32
C THR A 191 -15.39 -0.76 3.42
N GLY A 192 -14.07 -0.73 3.15
CA GLY A 192 -13.28 0.50 3.14
C GLY A 192 -13.75 1.49 2.09
N ILE A 193 -14.05 1.03 0.88
CA ILE A 193 -14.55 1.84 -0.23
C ILE A 193 -15.91 2.44 0.10
N ILE A 194 -16.87 1.65 0.57
CA ILE A 194 -18.22 2.14 0.92
C ILE A 194 -18.13 3.20 2.01
N HIS A 195 -17.34 2.96 3.07
CA HIS A 195 -17.15 3.92 4.14
C HIS A 195 -16.45 5.20 3.68
N GLY A 196 -15.31 5.08 2.98
CA GLY A 196 -14.55 6.21 2.47
C GLY A 196 -15.36 7.07 1.49
N MET A 197 -16.08 6.43 0.56
CA MET A 197 -16.91 7.13 -0.42
C MET A 197 -18.14 7.78 0.22
N ARG A 198 -18.74 7.18 1.26
CA ARG A 198 -19.79 7.82 2.07
C ARG A 198 -19.26 9.08 2.74
N ASP A 199 -18.14 8.97 3.46
CA ASP A 199 -17.55 10.09 4.21
C ASP A 199 -16.96 11.16 3.28
N GLY A 200 -16.73 10.81 2.02
CA GLY A 200 -16.34 11.72 0.94
C GLY A 200 -17.49 12.29 0.12
N GLU A 201 -18.76 12.03 0.47
CA GLU A 201 -19.95 12.47 -0.26
C GLU A 201 -19.98 12.01 -1.74
N LYS A 202 -19.43 10.82 -2.02
CA LYS A 202 -19.36 10.20 -3.35
C LYS A 202 -20.04 8.84 -3.43
N LEU A 203 -20.88 8.49 -2.45
CA LEU A 203 -21.55 7.19 -2.38
C LEU A 203 -22.40 6.87 -3.62
N ASP A 204 -22.97 7.90 -4.27
CA ASP A 204 -23.77 7.73 -5.50
C ASP A 204 -22.98 7.08 -6.65
N MET A 205 -21.65 7.22 -6.67
CA MET A 205 -20.80 6.58 -7.69
C MET A 205 -20.73 5.06 -7.55
N LEU A 206 -21.12 4.50 -6.40
CA LEU A 206 -21.15 3.04 -6.22
C LEU A 206 -22.34 2.38 -6.90
N LYS A 207 -23.39 3.14 -7.29
CA LYS A 207 -24.62 2.59 -7.89
C LYS A 207 -24.37 1.78 -9.16
N ASP A 208 -23.32 2.10 -9.90
CA ASP A 208 -22.98 1.41 -11.14
C ASP A 208 -22.30 0.04 -10.90
N TYR A 209 -22.04 -0.31 -9.63
CA TYR A 209 -21.29 -1.51 -9.24
C TYR A 209 -22.06 -2.46 -8.30
N VAL A 210 -23.33 -2.16 -8.00
CA VAL A 210 -24.23 -2.98 -7.16
C VAL A 210 -25.41 -3.50 -7.96
#